data_AF-A0A2C9L0J5-F1
#
_entry.id   AF-A0A2C9L0J5-F1
#
_cell.length_a   1.000
_cell.length_b   1.000
_cell.length_c   1.000
_cell.angle_alpha   90.00
_cell.angle_beta   90.00
_cell.angle_gamma   90.00
#
_symmetry.space_group_name_H-M   'P 1'
#
loop_
_entity.id
_entity.type
_entity.pdbx_description
1 polymer ?
#
loop_
_entity_poly.entity_id
_entity_poly.type
_entity_poly.pdbx_seq_one_letter_code
_entity_poly.pdbx_strand_id
1 'polypeptide(L)'
;MNDEATPHYTAMIDQHKLGFEYLRNNFGDCARPKIGWQIDPFGHSREQASLFAQFGFDGYFFGRLDYQDKDKRQKDKTMEFVWRASPNNLGIQGEIFTGVLPNGYNPPGNYCFDITCLDFNPLIQDDPRLHDYNVEQMVDGFINAVNDQAKSFRTNHLIMTMGSDFNYIQAHMFFKEMDKLIQYVNARQDVGSTINLLYSTPSCYLKQLNNDNLTWTTKDDDFFPYADREHGFWTGYFTSRPALKRYVNVVNSFFQSVKQMAALAKLDNTYGSGVQLQHLGMSHFIFSIFSIDL
;
A
#
# COMPACT_ATOMS: atom_id res chain seq x y z
N MET A 1 7.50 1.03 -0.39
CA MET A 1 7.00 0.02 -1.35
C MET A 1 8.12 -0.28 -2.32
N ASN A 2 8.48 -1.55 -2.50
CA ASN A 2 9.53 -2.00 -3.40
C ASN A 2 8.95 -3.03 -4.36
N ASP A 3 9.59 -3.23 -5.52
CA ASP A 3 9.32 -4.42 -6.34
C ASP A 3 9.63 -5.69 -5.54
N GLU A 4 8.95 -6.78 -5.85
CA GLU A 4 9.08 -8.07 -5.16
C GLU A 4 9.70 -9.16 -6.03
N ALA A 5 9.81 -8.96 -7.35
CA ALA A 5 10.40 -9.96 -8.23
C ALA A 5 11.92 -9.81 -8.39
N THR A 6 12.39 -8.58 -8.60
CA THR A 6 13.76 -8.33 -9.07
C THR A 6 14.77 -7.87 -8.00
N PRO A 7 14.37 -7.30 -6.84
CA PRO A 7 15.33 -6.96 -5.79
C PRO A 7 15.85 -8.18 -5.04
N HIS A 8 17.08 -8.07 -4.55
CA HIS A 8 17.63 -9.01 -3.57
C HIS A 8 17.11 -8.67 -2.16
N TYR A 9 16.85 -9.66 -1.32
CA TYR A 9 16.25 -9.49 0.02
C TYR A 9 17.04 -8.51 0.91
N THR A 10 18.37 -8.45 0.79
CA THR A 10 19.19 -7.50 1.56
C THR A 10 18.84 -6.05 1.26
N ALA A 11 18.53 -5.73 0.00
CA ALA A 11 18.10 -4.39 -0.40
C ALA A 11 16.67 -4.10 0.10
N MET A 12 15.80 -5.11 0.11
CA MET A 12 14.46 -5.00 0.70
C MET A 12 14.54 -4.69 2.20
N ILE A 13 15.41 -5.37 2.95
CA ILE A 13 15.64 -5.11 4.37
C ILE A 13 16.21 -3.71 4.59
N ASP A 14 17.23 -3.32 3.82
CA ASP A 14 17.91 -2.04 3.99
C ASP A 14 16.98 -0.83 3.77
N GLN A 15 16.14 -0.86 2.73
CA GLN A 15 15.21 0.24 2.48
C GLN A 15 14.11 0.34 3.55
N HIS A 16 13.60 -0.79 4.05
CA HIS A 16 12.65 -0.81 5.17
C HIS A 16 13.30 -0.31 6.46
N LYS A 17 14.52 -0.76 6.76
CA LYS A 17 15.28 -0.29 7.92
C LYS A 17 15.44 1.23 7.90
N LEU A 18 15.82 1.80 6.75
CA LEU A 18 15.95 3.25 6.59
C LEU A 18 14.64 3.98 6.90
N GLY A 19 13.51 3.48 6.37
CA GLY A 19 12.19 4.02 6.66
C GLY A 19 11.78 3.89 8.13
N PHE A 20 12.02 2.74 8.75
CA PHE A 20 11.69 2.50 10.16
C PHE A 20 12.52 3.39 11.10
N GLU A 21 13.81 3.55 10.82
CA GLU A 21 14.69 4.47 11.55
C GLU A 21 14.20 5.92 11.44
N TYR A 22 13.83 6.35 10.24
CA TYR A 22 13.26 7.68 10.05
C TYR A 22 11.97 7.86 10.86
N LEU A 23 11.04 6.90 10.80
CA LEU A 23 9.78 6.97 11.54
C LEU A 23 10.02 7.03 13.05
N ARG A 24 10.89 6.16 13.58
CA ARG A 24 11.23 6.13 15.00
C ARG A 24 11.84 7.46 15.45
N ASN A 25 12.80 8.00 14.69
CA ASN A 25 13.52 9.20 15.10
C ASN A 25 12.65 10.46 15.06
N ASN A 26 11.63 10.51 14.21
CA ASN A 26 10.76 11.69 14.06
C ASN A 26 9.43 11.58 14.80
N PHE A 27 8.89 10.37 14.98
CA PHE A 27 7.55 10.14 15.52
C PHE A 27 7.54 9.21 16.75
N GLY A 28 8.71 8.73 17.19
CA GLY A 28 8.88 7.86 18.35
C GLY A 28 8.55 6.39 18.10
N ASP A 29 8.73 5.57 19.14
CA ASP A 29 8.58 4.11 19.05
C ASP A 29 7.16 3.66 18.67
N CYS A 30 6.14 4.46 19.01
CA CYS A 30 4.74 4.17 18.67
C CYS A 30 4.43 4.29 17.18
N ALA A 31 5.31 4.90 16.39
CA ALA A 31 5.12 5.07 14.94
C ALA A 31 5.56 3.85 14.11
N ARG A 32 5.98 2.75 14.76
CA ARG A 32 6.35 1.51 14.07
C ARG A 32 5.16 0.98 13.27
N PRO A 33 5.30 0.79 11.94
CA PRO A 33 4.25 0.22 11.12
C PRO A 33 3.92 -1.21 11.57
N LYS A 34 2.64 -1.57 11.46
CA LYS A 34 2.13 -2.92 11.76
C LYS A 34 1.60 -3.64 10.53
N ILE A 35 1.47 -2.93 9.42
CA ILE A 35 0.82 -3.43 8.22
C ILE A 35 1.73 -3.18 7.02
N GLY A 36 1.97 -4.23 6.25
CA GLY A 36 2.56 -4.14 4.92
C GLY A 36 1.53 -3.67 3.91
N TRP A 37 1.84 -2.61 3.16
CA TRP A 37 0.97 -2.03 2.13
C TRP A 37 1.67 -2.07 0.77
N GLN A 38 1.50 -3.17 0.03
CA GLN A 38 2.17 -3.47 -1.24
C GLN A 38 1.13 -3.49 -2.37
N ILE A 39 0.50 -2.34 -2.62
CA ILE A 39 -0.65 -2.27 -3.52
C ILE A 39 -0.32 -2.34 -5.01
N ASP A 40 0.90 -2.00 -5.39
CA ASP A 40 1.30 -1.81 -6.78
C ASP A 40 2.49 -2.65 -7.31
N PRO A 41 3.23 -3.48 -6.52
CA PRO A 41 4.14 -4.47 -7.10
C PRO A 41 3.42 -5.42 -8.07
N PHE A 42 4.09 -5.82 -9.14
CA PHE A 42 3.50 -6.61 -10.23
C PHE A 42 3.55 -8.12 -9.96
N GLY A 43 2.82 -8.54 -8.93
CA GLY A 43 2.93 -9.86 -8.31
C GLY A 43 3.70 -9.78 -6.99
N HIS A 44 3.53 -10.80 -6.14
CA HIS A 44 3.99 -10.75 -4.76
C HIS A 44 4.81 -11.97 -4.39
N SER A 45 5.96 -11.72 -3.75
CA SER A 45 6.90 -12.75 -3.36
C SER A 45 6.58 -13.29 -1.98
N ARG A 46 6.73 -14.60 -1.84
CA ARG A 46 6.70 -15.24 -0.53
C ARG A 46 7.80 -14.69 0.40
N GLU A 47 8.95 -14.30 -0.14
CA GLU A 47 10.05 -13.70 0.64
C GLU A 47 9.62 -12.38 1.31
N GLN A 48 8.93 -11.50 0.59
CA GLN A 48 8.44 -10.23 1.13
C GLN A 48 7.44 -10.45 2.29
N ALA A 49 6.55 -11.44 2.17
CA ALA A 49 5.64 -11.83 3.25
C ALA A 49 6.41 -12.36 4.47
N SER A 50 7.42 -13.21 4.26
CA SER A 50 8.27 -13.73 5.32
C SER A 50 9.06 -12.62 6.03
N LEU A 51 9.55 -11.64 5.29
CA LEU A 51 10.23 -10.47 5.86
C LEU A 51 9.26 -9.62 6.69
N PHE A 52 8.03 -9.39 6.22
CA PHE A 52 7.03 -8.63 6.99
C PHE A 52 6.61 -9.31 8.28
N ALA A 53 6.44 -10.63 8.27
CA ALA A 53 6.22 -11.39 9.51
C ALA A 53 7.37 -11.18 10.51
N GLN A 54 8.63 -11.30 10.04
CA GLN A 54 9.82 -11.08 10.88
C GLN A 54 10.01 -9.62 11.31
N PHE A 55 9.51 -8.65 10.54
CA PHE A 55 9.46 -7.24 10.93
C PHE A 55 8.40 -6.99 12.01
N GLY A 56 7.61 -8.00 12.40
CA GLY A 56 6.55 -7.89 13.40
C GLY A 56 5.31 -7.19 12.87
N PHE A 57 5.03 -7.29 11.57
CA PHE A 57 3.76 -6.84 11.02
C PHE A 57 2.66 -7.85 11.32
N ASP A 58 1.49 -7.34 11.66
CA ASP A 58 0.27 -8.12 11.91
C ASP A 58 -0.38 -8.55 10.59
N GLY A 59 -0.20 -7.77 9.51
CA GLY A 59 -0.83 -8.08 8.22
C GLY A 59 -0.15 -7.50 6.99
N TYR A 60 -0.56 -8.03 5.84
CA TYR A 60 -0.05 -7.72 4.51
C TYR A 60 -1.23 -7.48 3.56
N PHE A 61 -1.28 -6.33 2.89
CA PHE A 61 -2.32 -6.03 1.91
C PHE A 61 -1.75 -5.64 0.56
N PHE A 62 -2.36 -6.16 -0.50
CA PHE A 62 -1.91 -5.94 -1.87
C PHE A 62 -3.03 -5.92 -2.91
N GLY A 63 -2.75 -5.32 -4.06
CA GLY A 63 -3.75 -5.11 -5.12
C GLY A 63 -3.62 -6.00 -6.36
N ARG A 64 -2.42 -6.55 -6.64
CA ARG A 64 -2.10 -7.17 -7.94
C ARG A 64 -1.79 -8.66 -7.83
N LEU A 65 -2.70 -9.48 -8.33
CA LEU A 65 -2.53 -10.92 -8.54
C LEU A 65 -3.12 -11.31 -9.89
N ASP A 66 -2.78 -12.50 -10.37
CA ASP A 66 -3.36 -13.04 -11.59
C ASP A 66 -4.90 -12.93 -11.58
N TYR A 67 -5.45 -12.44 -12.69
CA TYR A 67 -6.89 -12.16 -12.79
C TYR A 67 -7.76 -13.42 -12.57
N GLN A 68 -7.29 -14.60 -12.95
CA GLN A 68 -8.03 -15.85 -12.72
C GLN A 68 -7.96 -16.27 -11.24
N ASP A 69 -6.82 -16.07 -10.57
CA ASP A 69 -6.71 -16.27 -9.12
C ASP A 69 -7.61 -15.27 -8.37
N LYS A 70 -7.65 -14.00 -8.80
CA LYS A 70 -8.56 -13.00 -8.22
C LYS A 70 -10.02 -13.41 -8.35
N ASP A 71 -10.46 -13.79 -9.56
CA ASP A 71 -11.83 -14.23 -9.81
C ASP A 71 -12.20 -15.45 -8.97
N LYS A 72 -11.27 -16.41 -8.85
CA LYS A 72 -11.47 -17.61 -8.02
C LYS A 72 -11.60 -17.24 -6.54
N ARG A 73 -10.71 -16.39 -6.01
CA ARG A 73 -10.75 -15.96 -4.62
C ARG A 73 -11.99 -15.16 -4.26
N GLN A 74 -12.48 -14.33 -5.19
CA GLN A 74 -13.74 -13.60 -5.00
C GLN A 74 -14.92 -14.57 -4.92
N LYS A 75 -14.99 -15.57 -5.81
CA LYS A 75 -16.05 -16.61 -5.80
C LYS A 75 -15.99 -17.48 -4.55
N ASP A 76 -14.78 -17.90 -4.17
CA ASP A 76 -14.55 -18.82 -3.05
C ASP A 76 -14.47 -18.08 -1.69
N LYS A 77 -14.55 -16.75 -1.69
CA LYS A 77 -14.38 -15.88 -0.51
C LYS A 77 -13.06 -16.09 0.23
N THR A 78 -11.97 -16.25 -0.52
CA THR A 78 -10.60 -16.45 -0.02
C THR A 78 -9.66 -15.30 -0.41
N MET A 79 -10.20 -14.08 -0.51
CA MET A 79 -9.42 -12.84 -0.64
C MET A 79 -8.65 -12.52 0.64
N GLU A 80 -9.01 -13.15 1.76
CA GLU A 80 -8.38 -13.02 3.07
C GLU A 80 -7.93 -14.39 3.56
N PHE A 81 -6.67 -14.51 3.94
CA PHE A 81 -6.02 -15.78 4.25
C PHE A 81 -4.79 -15.58 5.14
N VAL A 82 -4.27 -16.65 5.72
CA VAL A 82 -2.96 -16.66 6.38
C VAL A 82 -1.92 -17.14 5.39
N TRP A 83 -0.96 -16.30 5.06
CA TRP A 83 0.14 -16.68 4.19
C TRP A 83 1.26 -17.31 5.00
N ARG A 84 1.52 -18.61 4.78
CA ARG A 84 2.65 -19.32 5.36
C ARG A 84 3.87 -19.11 4.48
N ALA A 85 4.58 -18.02 4.75
CA ALA A 85 5.66 -17.59 3.87
C ALA A 85 6.94 -18.44 4.02
N SER A 86 7.11 -19.16 5.13
CA SER A 86 8.30 -19.99 5.36
C SER A 86 8.00 -21.21 6.22
N PRO A 87 7.10 -22.12 5.77
CA PRO A 87 6.56 -23.20 6.61
C PRO A 87 7.63 -24.19 7.07
N ASN A 88 8.64 -24.45 6.24
CA ASN A 88 9.69 -25.44 6.53
C ASN A 88 10.88 -24.89 7.33
N ASN A 89 11.00 -23.57 7.50
CA ASN A 89 12.14 -22.95 8.19
C ASN A 89 11.69 -22.14 9.41
N LEU A 90 10.81 -21.15 9.21
CA LEU A 90 10.33 -20.29 10.30
C LEU A 90 9.01 -20.79 10.94
N GLY A 91 8.29 -21.69 10.27
CA GLY A 91 7.00 -22.18 10.75
C GLY A 91 6.03 -21.02 11.01
N ILE A 92 5.46 -20.98 12.22
CA ILE A 92 4.50 -19.95 12.64
C ILE A 92 5.09 -18.53 12.64
N GLN A 93 6.41 -18.37 12.80
CA GLN A 93 7.05 -17.05 12.76
C GLN A 93 7.09 -16.45 11.34
N GLY A 94 6.86 -17.27 10.31
CA GLY A 94 6.71 -16.84 8.92
C GLY A 94 5.26 -16.74 8.47
N GLU A 95 4.28 -16.86 9.37
CA GLU A 95 2.86 -16.68 9.05
C GLU A 95 2.47 -15.21 9.18
N ILE A 96 1.71 -14.69 8.20
CA ILE A 96 1.17 -13.33 8.22
C ILE A 96 -0.24 -13.31 7.65
N PHE A 97 -1.16 -12.59 8.31
CA PHE A 97 -2.48 -12.37 7.74
C PHE A 97 -2.35 -11.56 6.44
N THR A 98 -3.03 -11.99 5.39
CA THR A 98 -2.91 -11.37 4.08
C THR A 98 -4.29 -11.10 3.48
N GLY A 99 -4.49 -9.86 3.02
CA GLY A 99 -5.72 -9.42 2.36
C GLY A 99 -5.46 -8.93 0.94
N VAL A 100 -6.15 -9.52 -0.03
CA VAL A 100 -6.22 -9.00 -1.41
C VAL A 100 -7.25 -7.89 -1.47
N LEU A 101 -6.85 -6.74 -2.00
CA LEU A 101 -7.72 -5.59 -2.11
C LEU A 101 -8.77 -5.77 -3.24
N PRO A 102 -10.01 -5.31 -3.02
CA PRO A 102 -11.15 -5.59 -3.90
C PRO A 102 -10.95 -4.99 -5.29
N ASN A 103 -10.58 -3.72 -5.38
CA ASN A 103 -10.54 -2.94 -6.62
C ASN A 103 -9.09 -2.54 -7.02
N GLY A 104 -8.16 -3.48 -6.82
CA GLY A 104 -6.72 -3.20 -6.97
C GLY A 104 -6.28 -2.32 -5.81
N TYR A 105 -6.36 -1.01 -5.98
CA TYR A 105 -6.17 -0.05 -4.89
C TYR A 105 -7.03 1.22 -5.04
N ASN A 106 -7.96 1.21 -6.00
CA ASN A 106 -8.79 2.34 -6.34
C ASN A 106 -10.06 2.39 -5.46
N PRO A 107 -10.73 3.55 -5.35
CA PRO A 107 -12.07 3.61 -4.79
C PRO A 107 -13.03 2.78 -5.63
N PRO A 108 -14.20 2.42 -5.07
CA PRO A 108 -15.30 1.93 -5.89
C PRO A 108 -15.60 2.93 -7.04
N GLY A 109 -16.09 2.43 -8.18
CA GLY A 109 -16.31 3.26 -9.37
C GLY A 109 -17.19 4.48 -9.07
N ASN A 110 -16.87 5.62 -9.69
CA ASN A 110 -17.47 6.95 -9.44
C ASN A 110 -17.14 7.62 -8.08
N TYR A 111 -16.36 6.98 -7.19
CA TYR A 111 -16.03 7.55 -5.87
C TYR A 111 -14.57 8.03 -5.76
N CYS A 112 -13.96 8.44 -6.88
CA CYS A 112 -12.75 9.27 -6.81
C CYS A 112 -13.15 10.74 -6.68
N PHE A 113 -12.86 11.33 -5.53
CA PHE A 113 -13.18 12.71 -5.15
C PHE A 113 -11.98 13.67 -5.26
N ASP A 114 -10.91 13.24 -5.96
CA ASP A 114 -9.76 14.09 -6.19
C ASP A 114 -10.02 15.09 -7.33
N ILE A 115 -9.31 16.21 -7.32
CA ILE A 115 -9.41 17.25 -8.35
C ILE A 115 -9.14 16.71 -9.76
N THR A 116 -8.33 15.65 -9.87
CA THR A 116 -8.01 14.97 -11.13
C THR A 116 -9.17 14.14 -11.71
N CYS A 117 -10.22 13.89 -10.93
CA CYS A 117 -11.36 13.03 -11.29
C CYS A 117 -12.65 13.79 -11.60
N LEU A 118 -12.68 15.12 -11.43
CA LEU A 118 -13.92 15.91 -11.46
C LEU A 118 -14.66 15.90 -12.80
N ASP A 119 -13.93 15.71 -13.90
CA ASP A 119 -14.55 15.67 -15.23
C ASP A 119 -15.37 14.39 -15.45
N PHE A 120 -15.14 13.34 -14.64
CA PHE A 120 -15.72 12.02 -14.82
C PHE A 120 -16.59 11.58 -13.64
N ASN A 121 -16.38 12.14 -12.45
CA ASN A 121 -17.09 11.75 -11.23
C ASN A 121 -17.79 12.96 -10.59
N PRO A 122 -19.12 12.89 -10.40
CA PRO A 122 -19.83 13.94 -9.69
C PRO A 122 -19.46 13.94 -8.20
N LEU A 123 -19.31 15.14 -7.64
CA LEU A 123 -19.27 15.33 -6.19
C LEU A 123 -20.69 15.25 -5.62
N ILE A 124 -20.82 15.03 -4.32
CA ILE A 124 -22.12 15.01 -3.63
C ILE A 124 -22.62 16.45 -3.52
N GLN A 125 -23.66 16.78 -4.28
CA GLN A 125 -24.44 18.01 -4.14
C GLN A 125 -25.63 17.73 -3.24
N ASP A 126 -25.60 18.31 -2.05
CA ASP A 126 -26.58 18.11 -1.00
C ASP A 126 -27.38 19.36 -0.63
N ASP A 127 -27.22 20.46 -1.38
CA ASP A 127 -28.10 21.61 -1.27
C ASP A 127 -29.36 21.41 -2.14
N PRO A 128 -30.55 21.21 -1.55
CA PRO A 128 -31.79 20.97 -2.31
C PRO A 128 -32.24 22.19 -3.11
N ARG A 129 -31.59 23.36 -2.95
CA ARG A 129 -31.87 24.58 -3.72
C ARG A 129 -31.09 24.63 -5.02
N LEU A 130 -30.10 23.75 -5.22
CA LEU A 130 -29.29 23.67 -6.42
C LEU A 130 -29.83 22.60 -7.37
N HIS A 131 -29.71 22.86 -8.67
CA HIS A 131 -30.32 22.07 -9.75
C HIS A 131 -29.70 20.67 -9.94
N ASP A 132 -28.53 20.43 -9.36
CA ASP A 132 -27.68 19.26 -9.49
C ASP A 132 -27.66 18.37 -8.23
N TYR A 133 -28.67 18.52 -7.34
CA TYR A 133 -28.82 17.68 -6.15
C TYR A 133 -28.81 16.18 -6.50
N ASN A 134 -27.91 15.40 -5.87
CA ASN A 134 -27.64 14.02 -6.27
C ASN A 134 -27.42 13.03 -5.10
N VAL A 135 -27.76 13.42 -3.86
CA VAL A 135 -27.50 12.60 -2.65
C VAL A 135 -28.05 11.17 -2.79
N GLU A 136 -29.30 11.00 -3.21
CA GLU A 136 -29.91 9.67 -3.32
C GLU A 136 -29.14 8.77 -4.30
N GLN A 137 -28.79 9.30 -5.48
CA GLN A 137 -28.03 8.57 -6.49
C GLN A 137 -26.66 8.14 -5.99
N MET A 138 -25.93 9.05 -5.33
CA MET A 138 -24.58 8.77 -4.81
C MET A 138 -24.63 7.76 -3.65
N VAL A 139 -25.61 7.89 -2.76
CA VAL A 139 -25.75 6.98 -1.61
C VAL A 139 -26.16 5.58 -2.05
N ASP A 140 -27.15 5.47 -2.94
CA ASP A 140 -27.65 4.18 -3.42
C ASP A 140 -26.58 3.46 -4.26
N GLY A 141 -25.84 4.22 -5.08
CA GLY A 141 -24.69 3.71 -5.82
C GLY A 141 -23.61 3.15 -4.89
N PHE A 142 -23.32 3.84 -3.77
CA PHE A 142 -22.26 3.42 -2.86
C PHE A 142 -22.69 2.18 -2.07
N ILE A 143 -23.95 2.14 -1.61
CA ILE A 143 -24.53 0.98 -0.95
C ILE A 143 -24.48 -0.25 -1.89
N ASN A 144 -24.78 -0.08 -3.18
CA ASN A 144 -24.64 -1.15 -4.16
C ASN A 144 -23.19 -1.63 -4.28
N ALA A 145 -22.23 -0.71 -4.36
CA ALA A 145 -20.80 -1.07 -4.39
C ALA A 145 -20.34 -1.81 -3.12
N VAL A 146 -20.80 -1.39 -1.94
CA VAL A 146 -20.56 -2.08 -0.66
C VAL A 146 -21.12 -3.50 -0.70
N ASN A 147 -22.39 -3.66 -1.13
CA ASN A 147 -23.05 -4.95 -1.20
C ASN A 147 -22.41 -5.89 -2.22
N ASP A 148 -21.95 -5.36 -3.36
CA ASP A 148 -21.23 -6.13 -4.37
C ASP A 148 -19.87 -6.59 -3.86
N GLN A 149 -19.13 -5.71 -3.19
CA GLN A 149 -17.87 -6.08 -2.55
C GLN A 149 -18.10 -7.14 -1.46
N ALA A 150 -19.13 -6.99 -0.62
CA ALA A 150 -19.46 -7.92 0.46
C ALA A 150 -19.61 -9.38 0.01
N LYS A 151 -20.06 -9.61 -1.24
CA LYS A 151 -20.21 -10.96 -1.81
C LYS A 151 -18.89 -11.72 -1.88
N SER A 152 -17.75 -11.02 -1.95
CA SER A 152 -16.40 -11.60 -2.11
C SER A 152 -15.67 -11.83 -0.79
N PHE A 153 -16.23 -11.40 0.35
CA PHE A 153 -15.59 -11.47 1.67
C PHE A 153 -16.43 -12.31 2.64
N ARG A 154 -15.79 -12.75 3.73
CA ARG A 154 -16.39 -13.65 4.73
C ARG A 154 -17.00 -12.93 5.92
N THR A 155 -16.47 -11.75 6.26
CA THR A 155 -16.88 -10.98 7.44
C THR A 155 -17.82 -9.85 7.07
N ASN A 156 -18.34 -9.18 8.10
CA ASN A 156 -19.13 -7.95 7.96
C ASN A 156 -18.27 -6.68 8.01
N HIS A 157 -16.95 -6.84 7.89
CA HIS A 157 -16.00 -5.74 7.85
C HIS A 157 -15.42 -5.69 6.45
N LEU A 158 -15.52 -4.54 5.79
CA LEU A 158 -14.98 -4.33 4.45
C LEU A 158 -14.02 -3.16 4.45
N ILE A 159 -12.90 -3.32 3.74
CA ILE A 159 -11.98 -2.23 3.47
C ILE A 159 -12.38 -1.53 2.17
N MET A 160 -12.56 -0.20 2.24
CA MET A 160 -12.77 0.65 1.07
C MET A 160 -11.51 1.48 0.84
N THR A 161 -10.80 1.23 -0.26
CA THR A 161 -9.58 1.96 -0.62
C THR A 161 -9.92 3.28 -1.28
N MET A 162 -10.14 4.30 -0.46
CA MET A 162 -10.56 5.62 -0.92
C MET A 162 -9.36 6.46 -1.42
N GLY A 163 -8.72 6.06 -2.51
CA GLY A 163 -7.55 6.76 -3.05
C GLY A 163 -7.01 6.11 -4.32
N SER A 164 -6.11 6.79 -5.02
CA SER A 164 -5.45 6.31 -6.23
C SER A 164 -4.09 7.01 -6.40
N ASP A 165 -3.43 6.79 -7.54
CA ASP A 165 -2.17 7.40 -7.90
C ASP A 165 -2.21 8.91 -7.72
N PHE A 166 -1.40 9.43 -6.81
CA PHE A 166 -1.24 10.86 -6.53
C PHE A 166 -2.53 11.61 -6.17
N ASN A 167 -3.58 10.91 -5.71
CA ASN A 167 -4.75 11.56 -5.13
C ASN A 167 -4.42 12.28 -3.81
N TYR A 168 -5.38 13.06 -3.30
CA TYR A 168 -5.28 13.92 -2.13
C TYR A 168 -4.41 15.17 -2.35
N ILE A 169 -4.24 15.63 -3.60
CA ILE A 169 -3.57 16.91 -3.92
C ILE A 169 -4.28 18.06 -3.18
N GLN A 170 -5.62 18.04 -3.19
CA GLN A 170 -6.45 18.90 -2.37
C GLN A 170 -7.29 18.06 -1.40
N ALA A 171 -6.62 17.53 -0.38
CA ALA A 171 -7.22 16.58 0.59
C ALA A 171 -8.56 17.05 1.19
N HIS A 172 -8.76 18.36 1.39
CA HIS A 172 -10.03 18.90 1.90
C HIS A 172 -11.24 18.48 1.05
N MET A 173 -11.10 18.46 -0.28
CA MET A 173 -12.19 17.99 -1.16
C MET A 173 -12.53 16.54 -0.87
N PHE A 174 -11.51 15.68 -0.81
CA PHE A 174 -11.70 14.26 -0.59
C PHE A 174 -12.36 14.00 0.78
N PHE A 175 -11.88 14.65 1.85
CA PHE A 175 -12.46 14.52 3.18
C PHE A 175 -13.89 15.07 3.27
N LYS A 176 -14.18 16.20 2.62
CA LYS A 176 -15.53 16.77 2.57
C LYS A 176 -16.53 15.79 1.95
N GLU A 177 -16.16 15.13 0.85
CA GLU A 177 -17.03 14.16 0.19
C GLU A 177 -17.16 12.86 0.98
N MET A 178 -16.08 12.39 1.61
CA MET A 178 -16.15 11.24 2.52
C MET A 178 -17.04 11.51 3.74
N ASP A 179 -16.99 12.72 4.32
CA ASP A 179 -17.85 13.12 5.44
C ASP A 179 -19.32 13.07 5.04
N LYS A 180 -19.67 13.64 3.89
CA LYS A 180 -21.04 13.57 3.33
C LYS A 180 -21.47 12.12 3.10
N LEU A 181 -20.60 11.31 2.49
CA LEU A 181 -20.91 9.92 2.21
C LEU A 181 -21.16 9.11 3.49
N ILE A 182 -20.32 9.29 4.51
CA ILE A 182 -20.50 8.67 5.84
C ILE A 182 -21.83 9.11 6.45
N GLN A 183 -22.12 10.42 6.45
CA GLN A 183 -23.35 10.97 7.00
C GLN A 183 -24.59 10.38 6.32
N TYR A 184 -24.69 10.47 4.99
CA TYR A 184 -25.90 10.09 4.27
C TYR A 184 -26.09 8.57 4.16
N VAL A 185 -25.01 7.78 4.06
CA VAL A 185 -25.13 6.31 4.09
C VAL A 185 -25.54 5.82 5.47
N ASN A 186 -24.96 6.36 6.55
CA ASN A 186 -25.32 5.95 7.92
C ASN A 186 -26.75 6.38 8.27
N ALA A 187 -27.23 7.53 7.78
CA ALA A 187 -28.63 7.94 7.94
C ALA A 187 -29.63 6.93 7.34
N ARG A 188 -29.22 6.10 6.36
CA ARG A 188 -30.08 5.03 5.83
C ARG A 188 -30.35 3.91 6.84
N GLN A 189 -29.66 3.87 7.98
CA GLN A 189 -29.96 2.95 9.08
C GLN A 189 -31.36 3.19 9.65
N ASP A 190 -31.86 4.44 9.64
CA ASP A 190 -33.21 4.79 10.09
C ASP A 190 -34.31 4.13 9.25
N VAL A 191 -34.00 3.81 7.99
CA VAL A 191 -34.90 3.12 7.05
C VAL A 191 -34.52 1.65 6.83
N GLY A 192 -33.66 1.09 7.69
CA GLY A 192 -33.36 -0.35 7.74
C GLY A 192 -32.07 -0.80 7.05
N SER A 193 -31.21 0.11 6.57
CA SER A 193 -29.87 -0.26 6.09
C SER A 193 -29.03 -0.84 7.23
N THR A 194 -28.27 -1.90 6.97
CA THR A 194 -27.35 -2.51 7.94
C THR A 194 -25.90 -2.02 7.78
N ILE A 195 -25.66 -1.11 6.83
CA ILE A 195 -24.32 -0.60 6.54
C ILE A 195 -23.96 0.51 7.52
N ASN A 196 -22.71 0.49 8.00
CA ASN A 196 -22.13 1.54 8.83
C ASN A 196 -20.74 1.91 8.29
N LEU A 197 -20.61 3.13 7.78
CA LEU A 197 -19.36 3.70 7.28
C LEU A 197 -18.63 4.50 8.36
N LEU A 198 -17.31 4.42 8.33
CA LEU A 198 -16.42 5.14 9.24
C LEU A 198 -15.03 5.30 8.63
N TYR A 199 -14.31 6.33 9.05
CA TYR A 199 -12.88 6.44 8.77
C TYR A 199 -12.11 5.33 9.46
N SER A 200 -11.27 4.63 8.71
CA SER A 200 -10.49 3.50 9.22
C SER A 200 -9.07 3.51 8.69
N THR A 201 -8.27 2.59 9.21
CA THR A 201 -6.93 2.27 8.73
C THR A 201 -6.83 0.76 8.50
N PRO A 202 -5.87 0.26 7.70
CA PRO A 202 -5.64 -1.17 7.54
C PRO A 202 -5.42 -1.91 8.88
N SER A 203 -4.77 -1.25 9.85
CA SER A 203 -4.57 -1.79 11.19
C SER A 203 -5.89 -1.94 11.96
N CYS A 204 -6.76 -0.94 11.90
CA CYS A 204 -8.08 -1.00 12.53
C CYS A 204 -8.97 -2.06 11.86
N TYR A 205 -8.91 -2.16 10.54
CA TYR A 205 -9.61 -3.18 9.77
C TYR A 205 -9.21 -4.59 10.20
N LEU A 206 -7.90 -4.90 10.17
CA LEU A 206 -7.39 -6.19 10.57
C LEU A 206 -7.71 -6.54 12.04
N LYS A 207 -7.66 -5.54 12.93
CA LYS A 207 -8.07 -5.75 14.32
C LYS A 207 -9.51 -6.25 14.42
N GLN A 208 -10.43 -5.73 13.61
CA GLN A 208 -11.82 -6.20 13.62
C GLN A 208 -11.96 -7.61 13.06
N LEU A 209 -11.25 -7.93 11.97
CA LEU A 209 -11.21 -9.31 11.45
C LEU A 209 -10.69 -10.31 12.49
N ASN A 210 -9.69 -9.90 13.28
CA ASN A 210 -9.15 -10.73 14.36
C ASN A 210 -10.16 -10.90 15.52
N ASN A 211 -10.94 -9.86 15.84
CA ASN A 211 -11.96 -9.93 16.89
C ASN A 211 -13.11 -10.89 16.56
N ASP A 212 -13.39 -11.13 15.26
CA ASP A 212 -14.40 -12.09 14.82
C ASP A 212 -14.01 -13.56 15.10
N ASN A 213 -12.76 -13.83 15.51
CA ASN A 213 -12.25 -15.16 15.88
C ASN A 213 -12.53 -16.24 14.81
N LEU A 214 -12.41 -15.87 13.54
CA LEU A 214 -12.61 -16.80 12.42
C LEU A 214 -11.34 -17.57 12.08
N THR A 215 -11.53 -18.78 11.55
CA THR A 215 -10.45 -19.54 10.92
C THR A 215 -10.29 -19.11 9.46
N TRP A 216 -9.06 -18.93 9.00
CA TRP A 216 -8.74 -18.49 7.64
C TRP A 216 -8.15 -19.62 6.80
N THR A 217 -8.32 -19.54 5.47
CA THR A 217 -7.59 -20.43 4.56
C THR A 217 -6.11 -20.10 4.57
N THR A 218 -5.28 -20.99 4.03
CA THR A 218 -3.83 -20.81 3.99
C THR A 218 -3.28 -20.89 2.56
N LYS A 219 -2.17 -20.20 2.32
CA LYS A 219 -1.37 -20.26 1.09
C LYS A 219 0.11 -20.33 1.46
N ASP A 220 0.91 -21.08 0.70
CA ASP A 220 2.32 -21.34 1.05
C ASP A 220 3.32 -20.95 -0.06
N ASP A 221 2.85 -20.71 -1.29
CA ASP A 221 3.64 -20.32 -2.48
C ASP A 221 3.57 -18.80 -2.74
N ASP A 222 3.98 -18.33 -3.92
CA ASP A 222 4.01 -16.92 -4.31
C ASP A 222 2.80 -16.49 -5.17
N PHE A 223 2.76 -15.21 -5.55
CA PHE A 223 1.79 -14.66 -6.51
C PHE A 223 2.49 -14.24 -7.82
N PHE A 224 3.41 -15.08 -8.32
CA PHE A 224 4.03 -14.89 -9.62
C PHE A 224 3.68 -16.02 -10.61
N PRO A 225 3.64 -15.73 -11.92
CA PRO A 225 3.66 -14.39 -12.53
C PRO A 225 2.31 -13.67 -12.37
N TYR A 226 2.34 -12.33 -12.42
CA TYR A 226 1.13 -11.51 -12.46
C TYR A 226 0.62 -11.35 -13.90
N ALA A 227 -0.70 -11.48 -14.09
CA ALA A 227 -1.40 -11.06 -15.29
C ALA A 227 -2.68 -10.30 -14.92
N ASP A 228 -2.88 -9.13 -15.53
CA ASP A 228 -4.07 -8.28 -15.30
C ASP A 228 -5.26 -8.66 -16.17
N ARG A 229 -5.00 -9.41 -17.26
CA ARG A 229 -5.99 -9.90 -18.21
C ARG A 229 -5.43 -11.06 -19.05
N GLU A 230 -6.28 -11.64 -19.88
CA GLU A 230 -5.87 -12.63 -20.87
C GLU A 230 -4.73 -12.09 -21.76
N HIS A 231 -3.68 -12.90 -21.93
CA HIS A 231 -2.45 -12.57 -22.65
C HIS A 231 -1.67 -11.34 -22.12
N GLY A 232 -2.01 -10.81 -20.94
CA GLY A 232 -1.34 -9.68 -20.31
C GLY A 232 -0.37 -10.08 -19.21
N PHE A 233 0.59 -10.97 -19.47
CA PHE A 233 1.57 -11.38 -18.45
C PHE A 233 2.67 -10.34 -18.25
N TRP A 234 2.86 -9.91 -17.01
CA TRP A 234 3.85 -8.90 -16.62
C TRP A 234 5.20 -9.55 -16.29
N THR A 235 5.72 -10.38 -17.18
CA THR A 235 7.03 -11.05 -16.99
C THR A 235 8.17 -10.31 -17.68
N GLY A 236 7.86 -9.40 -18.60
CA GLY A 236 8.87 -8.63 -19.33
C GLY A 236 9.75 -7.77 -18.41
N TYR A 237 9.16 -7.22 -17.33
CA TYR A 237 9.89 -6.35 -16.40
C TYR A 237 10.96 -7.10 -15.59
N PHE A 238 10.92 -8.43 -15.54
CA PHE A 238 11.98 -9.26 -14.97
C PHE A 238 13.32 -9.01 -15.67
N THR A 239 13.31 -8.68 -16.97
CA THR A 239 14.53 -8.44 -17.77
C THR A 239 14.70 -6.98 -18.19
N SER A 240 13.62 -6.20 -18.31
CA SER A 240 13.68 -4.79 -18.73
C SER A 240 14.75 -3.98 -17.99
N ARG A 241 15.53 -3.17 -18.74
CA ARG A 241 16.68 -2.40 -18.22
C ARG A 241 17.73 -3.28 -17.52
N PRO A 242 18.27 -4.32 -18.18
CA PRO A 242 19.15 -5.31 -17.54
C PRO A 242 20.46 -4.72 -17.02
N ALA A 243 21.00 -3.68 -17.69
CA ALA A 243 22.18 -2.95 -17.22
C ALA A 243 21.96 -2.29 -15.85
N LEU A 244 20.78 -1.68 -15.63
CA LEU A 244 20.42 -1.09 -14.35
C LEU A 244 20.25 -2.17 -13.27
N LYS A 245 19.57 -3.27 -13.57
CA LYS A 245 19.42 -4.40 -12.64
C LYS A 245 20.77 -4.96 -12.18
N ARG A 246 21.70 -5.16 -13.12
CA ARG A 246 23.07 -5.57 -12.80
C ARG A 246 23.77 -4.53 -11.93
N TYR A 247 23.65 -3.25 -12.27
CA TYR A 247 24.30 -2.18 -11.52
C TYR A 247 23.82 -2.13 -10.07
N VAL A 248 22.51 -2.21 -9.83
CA VAL A 248 21.91 -2.27 -8.50
C VAL A 248 22.43 -3.47 -7.71
N ASN A 249 22.55 -4.65 -8.31
CA ASN A 249 23.07 -5.85 -7.63
C ASN A 249 24.56 -5.71 -7.24
N VAL A 250 25.38 -5.14 -8.13
CA VAL A 250 26.80 -4.88 -7.84
C VAL A 250 26.94 -3.88 -6.70
N VAL A 251 26.19 -2.77 -6.76
CA VAL A 251 26.22 -1.72 -5.73
C VAL A 251 25.70 -2.25 -4.40
N ASN A 252 24.61 -3.03 -4.38
CA ASN A 252 24.09 -3.66 -3.16
C ASN A 252 25.16 -4.55 -2.51
N SER A 253 25.83 -5.41 -3.31
CA SER A 253 26.89 -6.30 -2.80
C SER A 253 28.07 -5.51 -2.22
N PHE A 254 28.53 -4.48 -2.93
CA PHE A 254 29.58 -3.59 -2.46
C PHE A 254 29.18 -2.87 -1.16
N PHE A 255 27.94 -2.38 -1.08
CA PHE A 255 27.40 -1.72 0.10
C PHE A 255 27.34 -2.65 1.32
N GLN A 256 26.96 -3.93 1.14
CA GLN A 256 27.02 -4.90 2.24
C GLN A 256 28.45 -5.06 2.79
N SER A 257 29.45 -5.17 1.91
CA SER A 257 30.86 -5.25 2.32
C SER A 257 31.32 -4.00 3.07
N VAL A 258 30.95 -2.81 2.60
CA VAL A 258 31.27 -1.54 3.29
C VAL A 258 30.65 -1.51 4.68
N LYS A 259 29.39 -1.91 4.84
CA LYS A 259 28.74 -1.97 6.16
C LYS A 259 29.46 -2.94 7.12
N GLN A 260 29.88 -4.11 6.63
CA GLN A 260 30.63 -5.07 7.43
C GLN A 260 31.98 -4.50 7.87
N MET A 261 32.73 -3.88 6.96
CA MET A 261 34.02 -3.24 7.30
C MET A 261 33.83 -2.09 8.29
N ALA A 262 32.83 -1.23 8.09
CA ALA A 262 32.52 -0.14 9.00
C ALA A 262 32.17 -0.64 10.42
N ALA A 263 31.38 -1.72 10.52
CA ALA A 263 31.05 -2.35 11.79
C ALA A 263 32.28 -2.97 12.48
N LEU A 264 33.14 -3.67 11.74
CA LEU A 264 34.38 -4.27 12.27
C LEU A 264 35.39 -3.20 12.72
N ALA A 265 35.49 -2.10 11.97
CA ALA A 265 36.33 -0.96 12.32
C ALA A 265 35.74 -0.09 13.45
N LYS A 266 34.51 -0.39 13.91
CA LYS A 266 33.77 0.39 14.91
C LYS A 266 33.69 1.88 14.55
N LEU A 267 33.41 2.16 13.28
CA LEU A 267 33.17 3.53 12.85
C LEU A 267 31.83 4.00 13.45
N ASP A 268 31.91 4.83 14.48
CA ASP A 268 30.73 5.48 15.03
C ASP A 268 30.19 6.52 14.06
N ASN A 269 28.87 6.76 14.13
CA ASN A 269 28.17 7.83 13.43
C ASN A 269 28.49 9.21 14.05
N THR A 270 29.75 9.47 14.41
CA THR A 270 30.21 10.77 14.96
C THR A 270 30.23 11.87 13.91
N TYR A 271 30.00 11.55 12.64
CA TYR A 271 29.65 12.51 11.62
C TYR A 271 28.12 12.67 11.57
N GLY A 272 27.61 13.59 12.38
CA GLY A 272 26.40 14.29 11.98
C GLY A 272 26.58 14.74 10.53
N SER A 273 25.59 14.49 9.68
CA SER A 273 25.54 14.87 8.28
C SER A 273 25.40 16.40 8.10
N GLY A 274 26.30 17.14 8.72
CA GLY A 274 26.57 18.56 8.49
C GLY A 274 28.03 18.68 8.08
N VAL A 275 28.33 18.41 6.81
CA VAL A 275 29.60 18.88 6.24
C VAL A 275 29.45 20.39 6.10
N GLN A 276 30.04 21.18 7.01
CA GLN A 276 30.42 22.53 6.62
C GLN A 276 31.47 22.40 5.52
N LEU A 277 31.14 22.84 4.31
CA LEU A 277 32.09 23.06 3.23
C LEU A 277 33.09 24.15 3.66
N GLN A 278 34.08 23.78 4.47
CA GLN A 278 35.25 24.60 4.71
C GLN A 278 36.33 24.16 3.71
N HIS A 279 36.62 25.07 2.76
CA HIS A 279 37.53 24.95 1.62
C HIS A 279 36.97 24.36 0.32
N LEU A 280 36.21 25.20 -0.41
CA LEU A 280 36.45 25.36 -1.84
C LEU A 280 37.79 26.07 -2.01
N GLY A 281 38.87 25.31 -2.19
CA GLY A 281 40.11 25.84 -2.75
C GLY A 281 39.80 26.35 -4.16
N MET A 282 40.04 27.64 -4.40
CA MET A 282 39.86 28.29 -5.69
C MET A 282 40.57 27.51 -6.80
N SER A 283 39.80 26.88 -7.68
CA SER A 283 40.24 26.67 -9.07
C SER A 283 39.12 27.18 -9.97
N HIS A 284 39.46 28.15 -10.81
CA HIS A 284 38.59 28.78 -11.80
C HIS A 284 37.69 27.78 -12.52
N PHE A 285 36.38 27.92 -12.31
CA PHE A 285 35.38 27.61 -13.33
C PHE A 285 34.37 28.75 -13.35
N ILE A 286 34.42 29.52 -14.43
CA ILE A 286 33.40 30.50 -14.80
C ILE A 286 32.22 29.69 -15.34
N PHE A 287 31.11 29.66 -14.61
CA PHE A 287 29.79 29.50 -15.20
C PHE A 287 28.79 30.36 -14.42
N SER A 288 28.28 31.38 -15.10
CA SER A 288 27.21 32.26 -14.64
C SER A 288 25.88 31.52 -14.70
N ILE A 289 25.21 31.34 -13.56
CA ILE A 289 23.77 31.05 -13.52
C ILE A 289 23.15 31.97 -12.48
N PHE A 290 22.25 32.84 -12.93
CA PHE A 290 21.40 33.70 -12.11
C PHE A 290 20.33 32.86 -11.43
N SER A 291 20.10 33.07 -10.13
CA SER A 291 18.85 32.70 -9.47
C SER A 291 18.06 34.00 -9.24
N ILE A 292 16.81 34.00 -9.68
CA ILE A 292 15.80 35.03 -9.42
C ILE A 292 15.04 34.55 -8.20
N ASP A 293 15.07 35.33 -7.12
CA ASP A 293 14.19 35.14 -5.97
C ASP A 293 12.86 35.86 -6.23
N LEU A 294 11.75 35.17 -5.96
CA LEU A 294 10.44 35.76 -5.68
C LEU A 294 10.28 35.93 -4.16
#